data_AF-A0A924QLY2-F1
#
_entry.id   AF-A0A924QLY2-F1
#
_cell.length_a   1.000
_cell.length_b   1.000
_cell.length_c   1.000
_cell.angle_alpha   90.00
_cell.angle_beta   90.00
_cell.angle_gamma   90.00
#
_symmetry.space_group_name_H-M   'P 1'
#
loop_
_entity.id
_entity.type
_entity.pdbx_description
1 polymer ?
#
loop_
_entity_poly.entity_id
_entity_poly.type
_entity_poly.pdbx_seq_one_letter_code
_entity_poly.pdbx_strand_id
1 'polypeptide(L)' 'FADVLLACECDARGRLGHSEAPYPQRPHLLAVLQAAQAVVTSVIANDALAAGLEGKKIGERVFAARVKVVAAVANITSA' A
#
# COMPACT_ATOMS: atom_id res chain seq x y z
N PHE A 1 -3.83 -10.92 -3.48
CA PHE A 1 -3.07 -10.23 -2.41
C PHE A 1 -3.66 -10.58 -1.04
N ALA A 2 -4.93 -10.28 -0.78
CA ALA A 2 -5.58 -10.65 0.48
C ALA A 2 -5.46 -12.15 0.81
N ASP A 3 -5.68 -13.03 -0.18
CA ASP A 3 -5.55 -14.49 0.00
C ASP A 3 -4.11 -14.92 0.29
N VAL A 4 -3.13 -14.25 -0.32
CA VAL A 4 -1.71 -14.50 -0.05
C VAL A 4 -1.37 -14.10 1.39
N LEU A 5 -1.87 -12.96 1.87
CA LEU A 5 -1.69 -12.54 3.26
C LEU A 5 -2.38 -13.49 4.24
N LEU A 6 -3.56 -14.03 3.89
CA LEU A 6 -4.24 -15.06 4.67
C LEU A 6 -3.40 -16.34 4.73
N ALA A 7 -2.83 -16.79 3.61
CA ALA A 7 -1.94 -17.95 3.58
C ALA A 7 -0.71 -17.75 4.48
N CYS A 8 -0.10 -16.56 4.48
CA CYS A 8 1.01 -16.22 5.36
C CYS A 8 0.61 -16.24 6.84
N GLU A 9 -0.56 -15.70 7.19
CA GLU A 9 -1.10 -15.75 8.55
C GLU A 9 -1.35 -17.19 9.01
N CYS A 10 -1.89 -18.03 8.13
CA CYS A 10 -2.10 -19.46 8.40
C CYS A 10 -0.78 -20.21 8.64
N ASP A 11 0.26 -19.96 7.84
CA ASP A 11 1.57 -20.60 8.04
C ASP A 11 2.23 -20.17 9.35
N ALA A 12 2.17 -18.87 9.69
CA ALA A 12 2.70 -18.34 10.95
C ALA A 12 2.02 -18.96 12.19
N ARG A 13 0.72 -19.26 12.09
CA ARG A 13 -0.07 -19.85 13.18
C ARG A 13 -0.08 -21.38 13.21
N GLY A 14 0.24 -22.03 12.09
CA GLY A 14 0.05 -23.47 11.90
C GLY A 14 1.06 -24.36 12.63
N ARG A 15 2.16 -23.83 13.17
CA ARG A 15 3.24 -24.60 13.83
C ARG A 15 3.65 -23.95 15.16
N LEU A 16 4.27 -24.73 16.05
CA LEU A 16 4.98 -24.27 17.26
C LEU A 16 4.13 -23.62 18.38
N GLY A 17 2.80 -23.81 18.37
CA GLY A 17 1.94 -23.27 19.44
C GLY A 17 1.59 -21.78 19.30
N HIS A 18 1.70 -21.23 18.09
CA HIS A 18 1.38 -19.83 17.78
C HIS A 18 -0.06 -19.61 17.28
N SER A 19 -0.98 -20.55 17.51
CA SER A 19 -2.34 -20.50 16.95
C SER A 19 -3.08 -19.19 17.25
N GLU A 20 -2.84 -18.64 18.44
CA GLU A 20 -3.46 -17.39 18.92
C GLU A 20 -2.55 -16.16 18.77
N ALA A 21 -1.36 -16.32 18.17
CA ALA A 21 -0.44 -15.20 18.01
C ALA A 21 -1.04 -14.14 17.07
N PRO A 22 -1.02 -12.86 17.46
CA PRO A 22 -1.38 -11.76 16.57
C PRO A 22 -0.52 -11.78 15.30
N TYR A 23 -1.15 -11.49 14.16
CA TYR A 23 -0.46 -11.36 12.87
C TYR A 23 -0.75 -9.97 12.27
N PRO A 24 -0.18 -8.89 12.86
CA PRO A 24 -0.51 -7.50 12.50
C PRO A 24 -0.13 -7.14 11.06
N GLN A 25 0.73 -7.93 10.41
CA GLN A 25 1.19 -7.72 9.04
C GLN A 25 0.02 -7.74 8.04
N ARG A 26 -0.97 -8.62 8.23
CA ARG A 26 -2.11 -8.71 7.30
C ARG A 26 -2.97 -7.43 7.28
N PRO A 27 -3.55 -6.97 8.41
CA PRO A 27 -4.33 -5.73 8.40
C PRO A 27 -3.47 -4.51 8.01
N HIS A 28 -2.20 -4.46 8.43
CA HIS A 28 -1.27 -3.40 8.02
C HIS A 28 -1.08 -3.33 6.50
N LEU A 29 -0.70 -4.44 5.86
CA LEU A 29 -0.43 -4.49 4.42
C LEU A 29 -1.70 -4.27 3.58
N LEU A 30 -2.87 -4.67 4.08
CA LEU A 30 -4.15 -4.34 3.45
C LEU A 30 -4.44 -2.84 3.50
N ALA A 31 -4.20 -2.18 4.64
CA ALA A 31 -4.37 -0.74 4.77
C ALA A 31 -3.40 0.04 3.87
N VAL A 32 -2.14 -0.41 3.78
CA VAL A 32 -1.14 0.17 2.87
C VAL A 32 -1.58 0.04 1.41
N LEU A 33 -2.07 -1.13 0.99
CA LEU A 33 -2.58 -1.33 -0.36
C LEU A 33 -3.78 -0.42 -0.66
N GLN A 34 -4.74 -0.34 0.27
CA GLN A 34 -5.92 0.49 0.12
C GLN A 34 -5.53 1.96 -0.07
N ALA A 35 -4.59 2.49 0.71
CA ALA A 35 -4.14 3.86 0.58
C ALA A 35 -3.47 4.13 -0.78
N ALA A 36 -2.60 3.22 -1.24
CA ALA A 36 -1.99 3.34 -2.57
C ALA A 36 -3.01 3.31 -3.71
N GLN A 37 -4.07 2.49 -3.58
CA GLN A 37 -5.16 2.38 -4.55
C GLN A 37 -6.11 3.58 -4.53
N ALA A 38 -6.26 4.27 -3.39
CA ALA A 38 -7.10 5.45 -3.25
C ALA A 38 -6.52 6.71 -3.93
N VAL A 39 -5.28 6.67 -4.40
CA VAL A 39 -4.67 7.79 -5.15
C VAL A 39 -5.36 7.97 -6.49
N VAL A 40 -6.05 9.11 -6.66
CA VAL A 40 -6.73 9.48 -7.90
C VAL A 40 -5.71 9.92 -8.96
N THR A 41 -5.26 8.96 -9.76
CA THR A 41 -4.17 9.19 -10.73
C THR A 41 -4.55 10.10 -11.88
N SER A 42 -5.84 10.19 -12.22
CA SER A 42 -6.34 11.05 -13.30
C SER A 42 -6.11 12.54 -13.02
N VAL A 43 -6.37 12.98 -11.78
CA VAL A 43 -6.14 14.37 -11.36
C VAL A 43 -4.64 14.71 -11.46
N ILE A 44 -3.79 13.84 -10.92
CA ILE A 44 -2.33 14.01 -10.96
C ILE A 44 -1.81 14.05 -12.40
N ALA A 45 -2.35 13.19 -13.28
CA ALA A 45 -1.97 13.15 -14.68
C ALA A 45 -2.39 14.43 -15.42
N ASN A 46 -3.61 14.91 -15.19
CA ASN A 46 -4.11 16.15 -15.79
C ASN A 46 -3.29 17.37 -15.34
N ASP A 47 -2.96 17.46 -14.05
CA ASP A 47 -2.10 18.54 -13.52
C ASP A 47 -0.69 18.49 -14.12
N ALA A 48 -0.14 17.28 -14.30
CA ALA A 48 1.17 17.09 -14.92
C ALA A 48 1.16 17.47 -16.41
N LEU A 49 0.12 17.11 -17.16
CA LEU A 49 -0.09 17.51 -18.55
C LEU A 49 -0.21 19.03 -18.68
N ALA A 50 -1.00 19.68 -17.80
CA ALA A 50 -1.13 21.13 -17.76
C ALA A 50 0.21 21.83 -17.46
N ALA A 51 1.11 21.16 -16.74
CA ALA A 51 2.47 21.60 -16.50
C ALA A 51 3.47 21.25 -17.63
N GLY A 52 2.99 20.77 -18.79
CA GLY A 52 3.81 20.42 -19.95
C GLY A 52 4.66 19.16 -19.76
N LEU A 53 4.29 18.28 -18.83
CA LEU A 53 4.98 17.00 -18.60
C LEU A 53 4.32 15.89 -19.43
N GLU A 54 5.13 14.91 -19.82
CA GLU A 54 4.67 13.80 -20.66
C GLU A 54 5.29 12.46 -20.24
N GLY A 55 4.62 11.38 -20.64
CA GLY A 55 5.10 10.00 -20.52
C GLY A 55 5.64 9.67 -19.13
N LYS A 56 6.94 9.36 -19.08
CA LYS A 56 7.64 8.92 -17.85
C LYS A 56 7.47 9.90 -16.69
N LYS A 57 7.50 11.22 -16.95
CA LYS A 57 7.42 12.25 -15.89
C LYS A 57 6.05 12.27 -15.20
N ILE A 58 4.98 11.93 -15.93
CA ILE A 58 3.64 11.77 -15.34
C ILE A 58 3.64 10.55 -14.41
N GLY A 59 4.20 9.43 -14.88
CA GLY A 59 4.34 8.21 -14.09
C GLY A 59 5.11 8.43 -12.78
N GLU A 60 6.20 9.21 -12.83
CA GLU A 60 6.99 9.60 -11.65
C GLU A 60 6.16 10.41 -10.64
N ARG A 61 5.29 11.32 -11.10
CA ARG A 61 4.40 12.08 -10.20
C ARG A 61 3.35 11.21 -9.53
N VAL A 62 2.74 10.30 -10.29
CA VAL A 62 1.78 9.32 -9.73
C VAL A 62 2.46 8.41 -8.71
N PHE A 63 3.67 7.95 -9.02
CA PHE A 63 4.47 7.13 -8.11
C PHE A 63 4.78 7.89 -6.81
N ALA A 64 5.26 9.13 -6.90
CA ALA A 64 5.55 9.97 -5.74
C ALA A 64 4.31 10.18 -4.85
N ALA A 65 3.13 10.40 -5.44
CA ALA A 65 1.89 10.52 -4.69
C ALA A 65 1.52 9.23 -3.94
N ARG A 66 1.68 8.07 -4.57
CA ARG A 66 1.49 6.76 -3.92
C ARG A 66 2.47 6.53 -2.78
N VAL A 67 3.75 6.85 -2.97
CA VAL A 67 4.77 6.74 -1.92
C VAL A 67 4.39 7.60 -0.71
N LYS A 68 3.92 8.83 -0.93
CA LYS A 68 3.50 9.73 0.15
C LYS A 68 2.40 9.12 1.03
N VAL A 69 1.35 8.56 0.43
CA VAL A 69 0.23 7.98 1.21
C VAL A 69 0.62 6.66 1.87
N VAL A 70 1.45 5.84 1.21
CA VAL A 70 1.99 4.60 1.80
C VAL A 70 2.82 4.91 3.04
N ALA A 71 3.71 5.90 2.98
CA ALA A 71 4.51 6.33 4.11
C ALA A 71 3.64 6.84 5.28
N ALA A 72 2.57 7.59 4.98
CA ALA A 72 1.65 8.08 6.01
C ALA A 72 0.95 6.94 6.75
N VAL A 73 0.45 5.92 6.03
CA VAL A 73 -0.20 4.76 6.67
C VAL A 73 0.79 3.89 7.44
N ALA A 74 2.00 3.69 6.89
CA ALA A 74 3.03 2.89 7.52
C ALA A 74 3.44 3.46 8.90
N ASN A 75 3.50 4.78 9.03
CA ASN A 75 3.86 5.44 10.28
C ASN A 75 2.73 5.38 11.34
N ILE A 76 1.46 5.31 10.93
CA ILE A 76 0.31 5.27 11.85
C ILE A 76 0.11 3.87 12.43
N THR A 77 0.38 2.83 11.63
CA THR A 77 0.11 1.43 12.00
C THR A 77 1.32 0.68 12.57
N SER A 78 2.46 1.37 12.72
CA SER A 78 3.67 0.86 13.37
C SER A 78 3.84 1.37 14.82
N ALA A 79 2.87 2.14 15.33
CA ALA A 79 2.80 2.65 16.70
C ALA A 79 1.70 1.90 17.48
#